data_AF-A0AA35MAW2-F1
#
_entry.id   AF-A0AA35MAW2-F1
#
_cell.length_a   1.000
_cell.length_b   1.000
_cell.length_c   1.000
_cell.angle_alpha   90.00
_cell.angle_beta   90.00
_cell.angle_gamma   90.00
#
_symmetry.space_group_name_H-M   'P 1'
#
loop_
_entity.id
_entity.type
_entity.pdbx_description
1 polymer ?
#
loop_
_entity_poly.entity_id
_entity_poly.type
_entity_poly.pdbx_seq_one_letter_code
_entity_poly.pdbx_strand_id
1 'polypeptide(L)'
;MPGVPRSRGCRTCKCDQYWPQCGACHRRGVTCPGPSTLLKFVPDGLHSDHKHALGKAIDQDGDGKEPRQLQPQLPSRTPSPQFPLTTIADGIAARLVLHLNSAPDRGMIVQTKYLKHLPKRLSEFPCLCDVIYLFCSVWADFRRRVPLVEFVTMPAYGRAIKSLRQALGSRNAFTVERLAAITILQRTEDLFNPGRRTMLHEKGITILLAAMGPPKPDDGFYTSLVCENYGILVPYWILTGWRNIMNDPPWRDAISNAIYDYPELEQMKAPLKSALFQLTGICAKMPDLIRYRRSLWNPSESTTVSPGLEDITEEFRRTDHEAGTITSGFLNKMFELGEATEERDPTSITGTSYHISNLHAAQGLIAFFGFRVGILRMRYDWSCAHGLPDKTDLLRDLRALCVQVWNFIPYFCRYEAFVAVTSSQRGIILTYELATTEQKERLLDIYIDLDSYRKRLPEDRALVEMEIVSLARLLTGRMPLQ
;
A
#
# COMPACT_ATOMS: atom_id res chain seq x y z
N MET A 1 11.91 19.57 -1.65
CA MET A 1 11.30 18.83 -0.52
C MET A 1 10.80 19.85 0.51
N PRO A 2 9.62 19.70 1.12
CA PRO A 2 9.21 20.54 2.24
C PRO A 2 10.24 20.43 3.38
N GLY A 3 10.61 21.58 3.95
CA GLY A 3 11.60 21.65 5.02
C GLY A 3 11.15 20.89 6.27
N VAL A 4 12.11 20.32 7.00
CA VAL A 4 11.86 19.68 8.30
C VAL A 4 11.25 20.72 9.25
N PRO A 5 10.14 20.42 9.96
CA PRO A 5 9.66 21.29 11.03
C PRO A 5 10.79 21.51 12.03
N ARG A 6 11.20 22.76 12.25
CA ARG A 6 12.14 23.04 13.35
C ARG A 6 11.43 22.83 14.69
N SER A 7 12.24 22.54 15.71
CA SER A 7 11.79 22.40 17.10
C SER A 7 10.83 23.53 17.50
N ARG A 8 9.81 23.23 18.29
CA ARG A 8 8.91 24.22 18.92
C ARG A 8 9.61 25.18 19.91
N GLY A 9 10.93 25.08 20.04
CA GLY A 9 11.74 25.89 20.93
C GLY A 9 12.13 27.25 20.35
N CYS A 10 12.43 28.21 21.23
CA CYS A 10 13.05 29.47 20.83
C CYS A 10 14.43 29.25 20.19
N ARG A 11 14.87 30.17 19.32
CA ARG A 11 16.11 30.02 18.52
C ARG A 11 17.41 30.03 19.35
N THR A 12 17.38 30.45 20.62
CA THR A 12 18.57 30.82 21.38
C THR A 12 19.08 29.72 22.33
N CYS A 13 18.29 28.69 22.64
CA CYS A 13 18.65 27.65 23.60
C CYS A 13 17.89 26.33 23.42
N LYS A 14 18.25 25.29 24.19
CA LYS A 14 17.39 24.12 24.43
C LYS A 14 16.17 24.57 25.23
N CYS A 15 15.11 24.93 24.51
CA CYS A 15 13.91 25.52 25.06
C CYS A 15 13.02 24.46 25.74
N ASP A 16 12.60 24.74 26.97
CA ASP A 16 11.64 23.94 27.74
C ASP A 16 10.17 24.28 27.40
N GLN A 17 9.95 25.18 26.44
CA GLN A 17 8.63 25.61 25.93
C GLN A 17 7.73 26.28 27.00
N TYR A 18 8.30 26.76 28.10
CA TYR A 18 7.56 27.63 29.02
C TYR A 18 7.43 29.04 28.41
N TRP A 19 6.20 29.53 28.29
CA TRP A 19 5.88 30.84 27.69
C TRP A 19 5.29 31.77 28.77
N PRO A 20 5.57 33.09 28.72
CA PRO A 20 6.21 33.86 27.63
C PRO A 20 7.75 33.83 27.60
N GLN A 21 8.42 33.31 28.63
CA GLN A 21 9.89 33.21 28.72
C GLN A 21 10.31 31.81 29.17
N CYS A 22 11.14 31.13 28.37
CA CYS A 22 11.61 29.77 28.69
C CYS A 22 12.64 29.78 29.84
N GLY A 23 12.73 28.71 30.62
CA GLY A 23 13.57 28.68 31.83
C GLY A 23 15.07 28.82 31.55
N ALA A 24 15.53 28.41 30.36
CA ALA A 24 16.91 28.64 29.92
C ALA A 24 17.20 30.11 29.55
N CYS A 25 16.24 30.83 28.95
CA CYS A 25 16.36 32.27 28.68
C CYS A 25 16.25 33.09 29.97
N HIS A 26 15.37 32.68 30.90
CA HIS A 26 15.21 33.32 32.21
C HIS A 26 16.50 33.25 33.02
N ARG A 27 17.10 32.05 33.16
CA ARG A 27 18.38 31.87 33.87
C ARG A 27 19.55 32.64 33.25
N ARG A 28 19.49 32.95 31.96
CA ARG A 28 20.51 33.70 31.24
C ARG A 28 20.25 35.21 31.19
N GLY A 29 19.14 35.69 31.75
CA GLY A 29 18.76 37.10 31.70
C GLY A 29 18.53 37.65 30.29
N VAL A 30 18.18 36.79 29.32
CA VAL A 30 17.95 37.20 27.92
C VAL A 30 16.47 37.15 27.55
N THR A 31 16.01 38.11 26.74
CA THR A 31 14.65 38.14 26.21
C THR A 31 14.41 36.95 25.28
N CYS A 32 13.38 36.15 25.57
CA CYS A 32 13.05 34.98 24.76
C CYS A 32 12.36 35.43 23.46
N PRO A 33 12.87 35.09 22.26
CA PRO A 33 12.30 35.55 20.99
C PRO A 33 10.99 34.85 20.59
N GLY A 34 10.38 34.06 21.47
CA GLY A 34 9.19 33.28 21.15
C GLY A 34 9.50 32.01 20.32
N PRO A 35 8.46 31.21 19.99
CA PRO A 35 8.60 30.04 19.14
C PRO A 35 9.03 30.46 17.72
N SER A 36 9.95 29.73 17.11
CA SER A 36 10.36 30.03 15.73
C SER A 36 9.24 29.71 14.74
N THR A 37 9.00 30.59 13.76
CA THR A 37 8.09 30.35 12.63
C THR A 37 8.41 29.03 11.93
N LEU A 38 7.38 28.19 11.75
CA LEU A 38 7.49 26.75 11.50
C LEU A 38 8.02 26.34 10.12
N LEU A 39 8.23 27.30 9.19
CA LEU A 39 8.63 27.02 7.82
C LEU A 39 9.63 28.08 7.31
N LYS A 40 10.74 27.63 6.70
CA LYS A 40 11.62 28.46 5.86
C LYS A 40 12.03 27.66 4.62
N PHE A 41 11.86 28.25 3.44
CA PHE A 41 12.42 27.75 2.19
C PHE A 41 13.93 28.02 2.15
N VAL A 42 14.72 27.01 1.77
CA VAL A 42 16.17 27.13 1.56
C VAL A 42 16.46 26.88 0.09
N PRO A 43 17.04 27.85 -0.65
CA PRO A 43 17.67 27.58 -1.95
C PRO A 43 19.05 26.94 -1.75
N ASP A 44 19.42 26.02 -2.64
CA ASP A 44 20.65 25.22 -2.57
C ASP A 44 21.93 26.06 -2.71
N GLY A 45 22.92 25.83 -1.82
CA GLY A 45 24.28 26.36 -1.99
C GLY A 45 25.18 26.35 -0.74
N LEU A 46 26.17 25.44 -0.77
CA LEU A 46 27.56 25.49 -0.23
C LEU A 46 27.88 25.81 1.26
N HIS A 47 28.98 25.16 1.68
CA HIS A 47 29.83 25.34 2.87
C HIS A 47 29.33 24.69 4.18
N SER A 48 30.17 24.19 5.09
CA SER A 48 31.62 23.91 5.18
C SER A 48 31.84 23.28 6.56
N ASP A 49 33.01 22.69 6.73
CA ASP A 49 33.65 22.17 7.96
C ASP A 49 33.30 22.85 9.30
N HIS A 50 33.26 22.07 10.39
CA HIS A 50 34.29 22.13 11.45
C HIS A 50 34.08 21.12 12.59
N LYS A 51 35.24 20.84 13.20
CA LYS A 51 35.67 19.83 14.18
C LYS A 51 35.20 20.07 15.64
N HIS A 52 35.57 19.06 16.44
CA HIS A 52 35.81 18.98 17.90
C HIS A 52 34.67 18.44 18.76
N ALA A 53 34.91 17.72 19.87
CA ALA A 53 35.95 16.83 20.39
C ALA A 53 35.53 16.53 21.86
N LEU A 54 35.91 15.36 22.39
CA LEU A 54 35.94 14.97 23.82
C LEU A 54 34.59 14.91 24.57
N GLY A 55 34.34 14.01 25.51
CA GLY A 55 35.13 12.96 26.15
C GLY A 55 34.33 12.36 27.32
N LYS A 56 34.61 11.08 27.61
CA LYS A 56 34.62 10.36 28.92
C LYS A 56 33.85 10.98 30.11
N ALA A 57 32.93 10.30 30.81
CA ALA A 57 32.96 9.03 31.57
C ALA A 57 32.85 9.33 33.08
N ILE A 58 32.45 8.30 33.85
CA ILE A 58 32.44 8.14 35.32
C ILE A 58 31.14 8.62 35.98
N ASP A 59 30.52 7.95 36.95
CA ASP A 59 30.38 6.55 37.39
C ASP A 59 29.50 6.60 38.67
N GLN A 60 29.04 5.43 39.11
CA GLN A 60 28.66 5.07 40.50
C GLN A 60 27.27 5.42 41.07
N ASP A 61 26.49 4.33 41.18
CA ASP A 61 26.07 3.64 42.40
C ASP A 61 25.18 4.32 43.45
N GLY A 62 24.12 3.59 43.82
CA GLY A 62 23.19 3.92 44.90
C GLY A 62 22.16 2.81 45.10
N ASP A 63 22.56 1.83 45.89
CA ASP A 63 21.94 0.57 46.31
C ASP A 63 20.59 0.69 47.07
N GLY A 64 19.84 -0.43 47.10
CA GLY A 64 18.98 -0.78 48.24
C GLY A 64 17.47 -0.98 48.00
N LYS A 65 17.03 -2.26 47.92
CA LYS A 65 16.25 -2.95 48.99
C LYS A 65 15.39 -4.13 48.47
N GLU A 66 15.68 -5.31 49.04
CA GLU A 66 14.92 -6.58 49.12
C GLU A 66 13.52 -6.47 49.79
N PRO A 67 12.77 -7.57 50.07
CA PRO A 67 12.28 -8.63 49.18
C PRO A 67 10.77 -8.89 49.41
N ARG A 68 10.04 -9.54 48.50
CA ARG A 68 8.70 -10.08 48.85
C ARG A 68 8.26 -11.31 48.05
N GLN A 69 8.29 -12.43 48.79
CA GLN A 69 7.29 -13.50 48.93
C GLN A 69 6.80 -14.27 47.70
N LEU A 70 7.11 -15.57 47.78
CA LEU A 70 6.73 -16.71 46.94
C LEU A 70 5.22 -16.95 46.86
N GLN A 71 4.73 -17.23 45.65
CA GLN A 71 3.52 -18.04 45.40
C GLN A 71 3.55 -18.59 43.93
N PRO A 72 2.74 -19.60 43.58
CA PRO A 72 3.22 -20.94 43.18
C PRO A 72 3.40 -21.13 41.67
N GLN A 73 4.35 -21.98 41.28
CA GLN A 73 4.71 -22.27 39.90
C GLN A 73 3.68 -23.19 39.22
N LEU A 74 3.19 -22.76 38.06
CA LEU A 74 2.57 -23.60 37.01
C LEU A 74 3.66 -24.25 36.13
N PRO A 75 3.36 -25.38 35.45
CA PRO A 75 4.37 -26.30 34.96
C PRO A 75 5.27 -25.69 33.89
N SER A 76 6.57 -25.82 34.15
CA SER A 76 7.67 -25.30 33.34
C SER A 76 7.63 -25.87 31.92
N ARG A 77 7.31 -25.04 30.94
CA ARG A 77 7.73 -25.25 29.55
C ARG A 77 9.25 -25.26 29.54
N THR A 78 9.86 -26.33 29.02
CA THR A 78 11.30 -26.43 28.81
C THR A 78 11.80 -25.20 28.05
N PRO A 79 12.72 -24.40 28.62
CA PRO A 79 13.27 -23.23 27.93
C PRO A 79 14.22 -23.73 26.85
N SER A 80 13.79 -23.60 25.59
CA SER A 80 14.73 -23.60 24.47
C SER A 80 15.79 -22.52 24.74
N PRO A 81 17.08 -22.77 24.45
CA PRO A 81 18.14 -21.79 24.73
C PRO A 81 17.83 -20.47 24.03
N GLN A 82 17.47 -19.45 24.81
CA GLN A 82 17.30 -18.10 24.33
C GLN A 82 18.69 -17.47 24.27
N PHE A 83 19.20 -17.28 23.05
CA PHE A 83 20.38 -16.45 22.85
C PHE A 83 20.09 -15.06 23.44
N PRO A 84 21.01 -14.47 24.24
CA PRO A 84 20.78 -13.15 24.79
C PRO A 84 20.62 -12.14 23.64
N LEU A 85 19.50 -11.41 23.64
CA LEU A 85 19.26 -10.31 22.71
C LEU A 85 20.19 -9.16 23.13
N THR A 86 21.39 -9.13 22.56
CA THR A 86 22.46 -8.21 23.02
C THR A 86 22.36 -6.83 22.37
N THR A 87 21.60 -6.69 21.27
CA THR A 87 21.47 -5.42 20.54
C THR A 87 20.02 -4.96 20.37
N ILE A 88 19.84 -3.66 20.09
CA ILE A 88 18.54 -3.08 19.71
C ILE A 88 17.97 -3.77 18.46
N ALA A 89 18.84 -4.12 17.51
CA ALA A 89 18.47 -4.84 16.30
C ALA A 89 17.90 -6.24 16.62
N ASP A 90 18.50 -6.96 17.57
CA ASP A 90 17.99 -8.27 18.00
C ASP A 90 16.60 -8.15 18.63
N GLY A 91 16.38 -7.14 19.46
CA GLY A 91 15.07 -6.86 20.05
C GLY A 91 14.00 -6.51 19.01
N ILE A 92 14.36 -5.78 17.95
CA ILE A 92 13.45 -5.48 16.84
C ILE A 92 13.19 -6.72 15.97
N ALA A 93 14.24 -7.50 15.67
CA ALA A 93 14.15 -8.75 14.93
C ALA A 93 13.22 -9.74 15.64
N ALA A 94 13.39 -9.93 16.95
CA ALA A 94 12.55 -10.79 17.77
C ALA A 94 11.08 -10.35 17.75
N ARG A 95 10.80 -9.04 17.82
CA ARG A 95 9.43 -8.50 17.70
C ARG A 95 8.83 -8.77 16.32
N LEU A 96 9.58 -8.55 15.24
CA LEU A 96 9.11 -8.85 13.89
C LEU A 96 8.77 -10.34 13.74
N VAL A 97 9.65 -11.23 14.19
CA VAL A 97 9.41 -12.69 14.17
C VAL A 97 8.18 -13.07 14.99
N LEU A 98 7.99 -12.47 16.17
CA LEU A 98 6.80 -12.70 16.98
C LEU A 98 5.52 -12.30 16.24
N HIS A 99 5.52 -11.16 15.55
CA HIS A 99 4.39 -10.75 14.72
C HIS A 99 4.12 -11.75 13.60
N LEU A 100 5.14 -12.13 12.82
CA LEU A 100 5.03 -13.07 11.71
C LEU A 100 4.50 -14.45 12.14
N ASN A 101 4.91 -14.94 13.32
CA ASN A 101 4.49 -16.24 13.82
C ASN A 101 3.10 -16.23 14.47
N SER A 102 2.55 -15.06 14.81
CA SER A 102 1.30 -14.98 15.57
C SER A 102 0.04 -15.28 14.75
N ALA A 103 0.12 -15.23 13.41
CA ALA A 103 -1.00 -15.50 12.51
C ALA A 103 -0.48 -15.76 11.07
N PRO A 104 0.25 -16.86 10.81
CA PRO A 104 0.96 -17.08 9.54
C PRO A 104 0.02 -17.06 8.31
N ASP A 105 -1.22 -17.52 8.47
CA ASP A 105 -2.19 -17.68 7.38
C ASP A 105 -3.30 -16.61 7.39
N ARG A 106 -3.14 -15.54 8.17
CA ARG A 106 -4.15 -14.48 8.27
C ARG A 106 -3.54 -13.09 8.21
N GLY A 107 -4.39 -12.13 7.81
CA GLY A 107 -4.07 -10.73 7.90
C GLY A 107 -2.98 -10.26 6.93
N MET A 108 -2.26 -9.23 7.36
CA MET A 108 -1.20 -8.59 6.57
C MET A 108 -0.02 -9.52 6.24
N ILE A 109 0.20 -10.60 7.00
CA ILE A 109 1.35 -11.51 6.82
C ILE A 109 1.30 -12.17 5.44
N VAL A 110 0.10 -12.55 5.00
CA VAL A 110 -0.12 -13.14 3.67
C VAL A 110 0.36 -12.20 2.56
N GLN A 111 0.19 -10.88 2.73
CA GLN A 111 0.59 -9.85 1.77
C GLN A 111 2.04 -9.36 1.96
N THR A 112 2.81 -9.89 2.91
CA THR A 112 4.12 -9.33 3.26
C THR A 112 5.22 -10.40 3.35
N LYS A 113 5.23 -11.34 2.40
CA LYS A 113 6.18 -12.48 2.32
C LYS A 113 7.65 -12.06 2.42
N TYR A 114 8.00 -10.87 1.98
CA TYR A 114 9.37 -10.34 2.03
C TYR A 114 9.88 -10.09 3.46
N LEU A 115 8.98 -9.88 4.44
CA LEU A 115 9.35 -9.56 5.83
C LEU A 115 10.16 -10.68 6.50
N LYS A 116 9.96 -11.95 6.12
CA LYS A 116 10.69 -13.10 6.68
C LYS A 116 12.20 -13.04 6.44
N HIS A 117 12.64 -12.27 5.44
CA HIS A 117 14.05 -12.13 5.09
C HIS A 117 14.77 -11.03 5.86
N LEU A 118 14.04 -10.19 6.61
CA LEU A 118 14.56 -8.97 7.23
C LEU A 118 15.26 -9.14 8.57
N PRO A 119 14.87 -10.06 9.48
CA PRO A 119 15.49 -10.17 10.81
C PRO A 119 17.03 -10.24 10.76
N LYS A 120 17.58 -11.05 9.84
CA LYS A 120 19.03 -11.22 9.67
C LYS A 120 19.77 -10.00 9.10
N ARG A 121 19.05 -8.99 8.61
CA ARG A 121 19.61 -7.78 7.96
C ARG A 121 19.56 -6.55 8.87
N LEU A 122 18.89 -6.61 10.02
CA LEU A 122 18.62 -5.41 10.82
C LEU A 122 19.86 -4.81 11.49
N SER A 123 20.84 -5.64 11.83
CA SER A 123 22.10 -5.20 12.47
C SER A 123 22.96 -4.36 11.53
N GLU A 124 22.92 -4.63 10.23
CA GLU A 124 23.78 -3.99 9.21
C GLU A 124 23.17 -2.70 8.64
N PHE A 125 21.84 -2.55 8.69
CA PHE A 125 21.12 -1.47 8.02
C PHE A 125 20.27 -0.64 9.00
N PRO A 126 20.83 0.43 9.61
CA PRO A 126 20.12 1.25 10.59
C PRO A 126 18.78 1.83 10.09
N CYS A 127 18.72 2.25 8.82
CA CYS A 127 17.46 2.77 8.25
C CYS A 127 16.35 1.71 8.18
N LEU A 128 16.70 0.46 7.87
CA LEU A 128 15.76 -0.66 7.86
C LEU A 128 15.31 -0.95 9.29
N CYS A 129 16.24 -0.92 10.25
CA CYS A 129 15.95 -1.10 11.67
C CYS A 129 14.92 -0.07 12.20
N ASP A 130 15.11 1.21 11.89
CA ASP A 130 14.17 2.28 12.30
C ASP A 130 12.78 2.14 11.65
N VAL A 131 12.71 1.74 10.37
CA VAL A 131 11.44 1.51 9.69
C VAL A 131 10.71 0.29 10.25
N ILE A 132 11.42 -0.83 10.47
CA ILE A 132 10.82 -2.02 11.10
C ILE A 132 10.37 -1.72 12.52
N TYR A 133 11.12 -0.91 13.27
CA TYR A 133 10.70 -0.45 14.60
C TYR A 133 9.34 0.26 14.54
N LEU A 134 9.19 1.22 13.61
CA LEU A 134 7.91 1.92 13.42
C LEU A 134 6.80 0.92 13.07
N PHE A 135 7.03 0.09 12.06
CA PHE A 135 6.06 -0.90 11.58
C PHE A 135 5.58 -1.84 12.70
N CYS A 136 6.50 -2.44 13.46
CA CYS A 136 6.14 -3.32 14.58
C CYS A 136 5.40 -2.55 15.68
N SER A 137 5.75 -1.28 15.93
CA SER A 137 5.09 -0.47 16.96
C SER A 137 3.63 -0.20 16.58
N VAL A 138 3.36 0.28 15.36
CA VAL A 138 1.99 0.57 14.91
C VAL A 138 1.17 -0.71 14.72
N TRP A 139 1.80 -1.82 14.34
CA TRP A 139 1.12 -3.11 14.26
C TRP A 139 0.74 -3.65 15.65
N ALA A 140 1.61 -3.50 16.65
CA ALA A 140 1.27 -3.83 18.03
C ALA A 140 0.11 -2.96 18.56
N ASP A 141 0.11 -1.66 18.23
CA ASP A 141 -0.97 -0.74 18.58
C ASP A 141 -2.30 -1.12 17.91
N PHE A 142 -2.28 -1.49 16.62
CA PHE A 142 -3.43 -2.07 15.90
C PHE A 142 -4.02 -3.25 16.66
N ARG A 143 -3.18 -4.25 17.00
CA ARG A 143 -3.65 -5.47 17.68
C ARG A 143 -4.22 -5.20 19.07
N ARG A 144 -3.70 -4.17 19.75
CA ARG A 144 -4.18 -3.71 21.05
C ARG A 144 -5.38 -2.76 20.95
N ARG A 145 -5.83 -2.43 19.74
CA ARG A 145 -6.90 -1.46 19.46
C ARG A 145 -6.63 -0.09 20.09
N VAL A 146 -5.36 0.31 20.10
CA VAL A 146 -4.97 1.65 20.52
C VAL A 146 -5.48 2.65 19.48
N PRO A 147 -6.07 3.79 19.87
CA PRO A 147 -6.53 4.80 18.93
C PRO A 147 -5.43 5.23 17.96
N LEU A 148 -5.78 5.37 16.67
CA LEU A 148 -4.85 5.83 15.65
C LEU A 148 -4.40 7.26 15.91
N VAL A 149 -3.13 7.50 15.63
CA VAL A 149 -2.51 8.82 15.72
C VAL A 149 -1.89 9.15 14.36
N GLU A 150 -2.04 10.39 13.91
CA GLU A 150 -1.38 10.82 12.67
C GLU A 150 0.13 10.63 12.76
N PHE A 151 0.69 9.96 11.76
CA PHE A 151 2.10 9.59 11.75
C PHE A 151 3.04 10.79 11.88
N VAL A 152 2.66 11.95 11.33
CA VAL A 152 3.45 13.18 11.40
C VAL A 152 3.75 13.62 12.84
N THR A 153 2.93 13.20 13.81
CA THR A 153 3.13 13.50 15.23
C THR A 153 3.97 12.46 15.96
N MET A 154 4.24 11.31 15.34
CA MET A 154 4.96 10.20 15.97
C MET A 154 6.49 10.40 15.88
N PRO A 155 7.22 10.39 17.01
CA PRO A 155 8.69 10.45 17.00
C PRO A 155 9.35 9.30 16.23
N ALA A 156 8.76 8.09 16.28
CA ALA A 156 9.24 6.92 15.55
C ALA A 156 9.18 7.11 14.03
N TYR A 157 8.11 7.74 13.53
CA TYR A 157 7.95 8.06 12.12
C TYR A 157 8.96 9.11 11.65
N GLY A 158 9.14 10.19 12.43
CA GLY A 158 10.15 11.20 12.15
C GLY A 158 11.58 10.61 12.11
N ARG A 159 11.88 9.65 12.99
CA ARG A 159 13.15 8.89 12.97
C ARG A 159 13.27 8.05 11.70
N ALA A 160 12.27 7.26 11.36
CA ALA A 160 12.26 6.40 10.16
C ALA A 160 12.50 7.21 8.88
N ILE A 161 11.78 8.32 8.67
CA ILE A 161 12.00 9.21 7.51
C ILE A 161 13.42 9.78 7.52
N LYS A 162 13.90 10.28 8.67
CA LYS A 162 15.23 10.88 8.77
C LYS A 162 16.32 9.88 8.39
N SER A 163 16.25 8.66 8.92
CA SER A 163 17.22 7.60 8.66
C SER A 163 17.16 7.12 7.21
N LEU A 164 15.95 6.97 6.64
CA LEU A 164 15.79 6.64 5.22
C LEU A 164 16.38 7.73 4.32
N ARG A 165 16.08 9.01 4.58
CA ARG A 165 16.63 10.13 3.82
C ARG A 165 18.16 10.17 3.86
N GLN A 166 18.75 9.92 5.04
CA GLN A 166 20.21 9.85 5.18
C GLN A 166 20.80 8.68 4.38
N ALA A 167 20.16 7.51 4.42
CA ALA A 167 20.60 6.35 3.66
C ALA A 167 20.54 6.61 2.15
N LEU A 168 19.44 7.20 1.66
CA LEU A 168 19.27 7.54 0.24
C LEU A 168 20.20 8.65 -0.25
N GLY A 169 20.66 9.54 0.63
CA GLY A 169 21.66 10.57 0.31
C GLY A 169 23.11 10.08 0.28
N SER A 170 23.36 8.80 0.61
CA SER A 170 24.71 8.23 0.61
C SER A 170 25.11 7.66 -0.76
N ARG A 171 26.42 7.49 -1.00
CA ARG A 171 26.96 6.98 -2.27
C ARG A 171 26.41 5.60 -2.70
N ASN A 172 25.96 4.79 -1.75
CA ASN A 172 25.46 3.43 -2.01
C ASN A 172 23.92 3.34 -2.01
N ALA A 173 23.21 4.41 -2.40
CA ALA A 173 21.75 4.58 -2.29
C ALA A 173 20.92 3.36 -2.78
N PHE A 174 21.41 2.64 -3.77
CA PHE A 174 20.70 1.59 -4.50
C PHE A 174 21.02 0.20 -3.95
N THR A 175 20.39 -0.16 -2.83
CA THR A 175 20.49 -1.51 -2.22
C THR A 175 19.10 -2.07 -1.95
N VAL A 176 18.99 -3.41 -1.93
CA VAL A 176 17.72 -4.11 -1.69
C VAL A 176 17.14 -3.77 -0.31
N GLU A 177 17.99 -3.53 0.69
CA GLU A 177 17.56 -3.14 2.03
C GLU A 177 16.97 -1.74 2.09
N ARG A 178 17.45 -0.82 1.24
CA ARG A 178 16.89 0.53 1.15
C ARG A 178 15.59 0.54 0.38
N LEU A 179 15.47 -0.30 -0.65
CA LEU A 179 14.19 -0.59 -1.29
C LEU A 179 13.21 -1.17 -0.26
N ALA A 180 13.63 -2.17 0.52
CA ALA A 180 12.80 -2.74 1.58
C ALA A 180 12.34 -1.67 2.59
N ALA A 181 13.24 -0.78 3.02
CA ALA A 181 12.92 0.28 3.96
C ALA A 181 11.86 1.26 3.40
N ILE A 182 11.97 1.70 2.14
CA ILE A 182 10.94 2.58 1.56
C ILE A 182 9.62 1.84 1.29
N THR A 183 9.67 0.58 0.84
CA THR A 183 8.48 -0.25 0.63
C THR A 183 7.71 -0.45 1.93
N ILE A 184 8.41 -0.76 3.03
CA ILE A 184 7.76 -0.94 4.34
C ILE A 184 7.22 0.38 4.85
N LEU A 185 7.94 1.49 4.67
CA LEU A 185 7.42 2.80 5.08
C LEU A 185 6.13 3.14 4.33
N GLN A 186 6.09 2.91 3.01
CA GLN A 186 4.89 3.05 2.19
C GLN A 186 3.76 2.18 2.74
N ARG A 187 4.01 0.89 3.01
CA ARG A 187 2.96 -0.03 3.48
C ARG A 187 2.50 0.32 4.89
N THR A 188 3.41 0.75 5.75
CA THR A 188 3.10 1.20 7.10
C THR A 188 2.16 2.41 7.04
N GLU A 189 2.45 3.36 6.15
CA GLU A 189 1.55 4.50 5.92
C GLU A 189 0.22 4.05 5.34
N ASP A 190 0.21 3.23 4.29
CA ASP A 190 -1.01 2.81 3.60
C ASP A 190 -1.95 1.98 4.49
N LEU A 191 -1.41 1.24 5.46
CA LEU A 191 -2.20 0.41 6.35
C LEU A 191 -2.63 1.15 7.62
N PHE A 192 -1.72 1.87 8.27
CA PHE A 192 -1.92 2.33 9.65
C PHE A 192 -2.04 3.85 9.81
N ASN A 193 -1.65 4.66 8.82
CA ASN A 193 -1.75 6.11 8.96
C ASN A 193 -3.20 6.56 8.72
N PRO A 194 -3.87 7.26 9.66
CA PRO A 194 -5.17 7.87 9.39
C PRO A 194 -5.05 9.07 8.44
N GLY A 195 -3.86 9.65 8.32
CA GLY A 195 -3.60 10.79 7.44
C GLY A 195 -3.79 10.45 5.96
N ARG A 196 -4.40 11.39 5.23
CA ARG A 196 -4.62 11.28 3.78
C ARG A 196 -3.42 11.82 3.01
N ARG A 197 -2.56 10.94 2.52
CA ARG A 197 -1.50 11.31 1.58
C ARG A 197 -1.42 10.28 0.47
N THR A 198 -1.70 10.74 -0.75
CA THR A 198 -1.64 9.89 -1.93
C THR A 198 -0.23 9.91 -2.51
N MET A 199 0.29 8.73 -2.81
CA MET A 199 1.41 8.51 -3.74
C MET A 199 2.76 9.17 -3.39
N LEU A 200 3.12 9.26 -2.10
CA LEU A 200 4.37 9.93 -1.68
C LEU A 200 5.64 9.16 -2.02
N HIS A 201 5.60 7.83 -1.90
CA HIS A 201 6.81 6.99 -1.92
C HIS A 201 7.00 6.29 -3.26
N GLU A 202 5.93 6.13 -4.02
CA GLU A 202 5.83 5.36 -5.26
C GLU A 202 6.80 5.88 -6.33
N LYS A 203 6.95 7.21 -6.43
CA LYS A 203 7.97 7.82 -7.28
C LYS A 203 9.39 7.44 -6.85
N GLY A 204 9.67 7.47 -5.54
CA GLY A 204 10.98 7.09 -4.99
C GLY A 204 11.29 5.61 -5.20
N ILE A 205 10.31 4.74 -4.97
CA ILE A 205 10.39 3.30 -5.22
C ILE A 205 10.66 3.04 -6.71
N THR A 206 9.93 3.70 -7.61
CA THR A 206 10.12 3.56 -9.07
C THR A 206 11.54 3.92 -9.49
N ILE A 207 12.08 5.04 -8.98
CA ILE A 207 13.46 5.48 -9.28
C ILE A 207 14.49 4.47 -8.76
N LEU A 208 14.30 3.95 -7.54
CA LEU A 208 15.20 2.95 -6.96
C LEU A 208 15.19 1.65 -7.77
N LEU A 209 14.01 1.12 -8.10
CA LEU A 209 13.87 -0.09 -8.93
C LEU A 209 14.55 0.10 -10.29
N ALA A 210 14.29 1.22 -10.96
CA ALA A 210 14.92 1.52 -12.25
C ALA A 210 16.45 1.53 -12.18
N ALA A 211 17.01 2.13 -11.13
CA ALA A 211 18.45 2.22 -10.93
C ALA A 211 19.10 0.88 -10.52
N MET A 212 18.39 0.04 -9.77
CA MET A 212 18.88 -1.26 -9.32
C MET A 212 18.82 -2.33 -10.41
N GLY A 213 17.88 -2.20 -11.35
CA GLY A 213 17.63 -3.23 -12.35
C GLY A 213 16.92 -4.47 -11.78
N PRO A 214 16.57 -5.44 -12.65
CA PRO A 214 15.77 -6.61 -12.30
C PRO A 214 16.48 -7.54 -11.29
N PRO A 215 15.74 -8.30 -10.48
CA PRO A 215 16.33 -9.26 -9.56
C PRO A 215 16.98 -10.42 -10.31
N LYS A 216 18.02 -11.00 -9.71
CA LYS A 216 18.60 -12.26 -10.19
C LYS A 216 17.67 -13.44 -9.83
N PRO A 217 17.66 -14.53 -10.63
CA PRO A 217 16.76 -15.66 -10.39
C PRO A 217 16.87 -16.31 -8.99
N ASP A 218 18.04 -16.21 -8.36
CA ASP A 218 18.35 -16.78 -7.05
C ASP A 218 18.12 -15.82 -5.88
N ASP A 219 17.84 -14.53 -6.15
CA ASP A 219 17.57 -13.54 -5.11
C ASP A 219 16.09 -13.54 -4.71
N GLY A 220 15.72 -14.54 -3.89
CA GLY A 220 14.35 -14.69 -3.40
C GLY A 220 13.86 -13.48 -2.59
N PHE A 221 14.76 -12.76 -1.89
CA PHE A 221 14.38 -11.56 -1.13
C PHE A 221 14.05 -10.41 -2.07
N TYR A 222 14.94 -10.09 -3.00
CA TYR A 222 14.69 -9.00 -3.94
C TYR A 222 13.48 -9.30 -4.82
N THR A 223 13.36 -10.53 -5.31
CA THR A 223 12.20 -10.97 -6.08
C THR A 223 10.89 -10.78 -5.32
N SER A 224 10.83 -11.15 -4.03
CA SER A 224 9.64 -10.95 -3.21
C SER A 224 9.27 -9.47 -3.03
N LEU A 225 10.26 -8.57 -2.92
CA LEU A 225 10.04 -7.13 -2.86
C LEU A 225 9.54 -6.57 -4.19
N VAL A 226 10.07 -7.06 -5.31
CA VAL A 226 9.66 -6.66 -6.66
C VAL A 226 8.18 -7.01 -6.87
N CYS A 227 7.75 -8.22 -6.47
CA CYS A 227 6.33 -8.60 -6.53
C CYS A 227 5.43 -7.69 -5.67
N GLU A 228 5.84 -7.38 -4.44
CA GLU A 228 5.08 -6.48 -3.57
C GLU A 228 4.95 -5.08 -4.21
N ASN A 229 6.07 -4.53 -4.68
CA ASN A 229 6.08 -3.21 -5.28
C ASN A 229 5.30 -3.15 -6.61
N TYR A 230 5.14 -4.27 -7.33
CA TYR A 230 4.26 -4.30 -8.50
C TYR A 230 2.82 -3.92 -8.12
N GLY A 231 2.26 -4.53 -7.08
CA GLY A 231 0.90 -4.22 -6.60
C GLY A 231 0.74 -2.78 -6.09
N ILE A 232 1.79 -2.24 -5.46
CA ILE A 232 1.85 -0.85 -4.98
C ILE A 232 1.88 0.15 -6.15
N LEU A 233 2.69 -0.13 -7.18
CA LEU A 233 3.03 0.83 -8.23
C LEU A 233 2.11 0.80 -9.45
N VAL A 234 1.42 -0.30 -9.74
CA VAL A 234 0.46 -0.38 -10.86
C VAL A 234 -0.53 0.80 -10.87
N PRO A 235 -1.21 1.14 -9.76
CA PRO A 235 -2.09 2.31 -9.71
C PRO A 235 -1.36 3.63 -9.93
N TYR A 236 -0.15 3.76 -9.39
CA TYR A 236 0.68 4.95 -9.57
C TYR A 236 1.01 5.17 -11.05
N TRP A 237 1.45 4.14 -11.77
CA TRP A 237 1.75 4.25 -13.20
C TRP A 237 0.52 4.52 -14.04
N ILE A 238 -0.60 3.87 -13.72
CA ILE A 238 -1.88 4.10 -14.43
C ILE A 238 -2.34 5.55 -14.27
N LEU A 239 -2.33 6.08 -13.04
CA LEU A 239 -2.83 7.43 -12.76
C LEU A 239 -1.91 8.54 -13.27
N THR A 240 -0.59 8.33 -13.19
CA THR A 240 0.42 9.31 -13.61
C THR A 240 0.81 9.21 -15.09
N GLY A 241 0.42 8.12 -15.77
CA GLY A 241 0.85 7.82 -17.14
C GLY A 241 2.34 7.49 -17.26
N TRP A 242 3.02 7.23 -16.14
CA TRP A 242 4.43 6.84 -16.16
C TRP A 242 4.62 5.45 -16.76
N ARG A 243 5.71 5.26 -17.52
CA ARG A 243 6.06 3.93 -18.05
C ARG A 243 6.31 2.95 -16.91
N ASN A 244 5.57 1.85 -16.93
CA ASN A 244 5.79 0.71 -16.05
C ASN A 244 6.93 -0.17 -16.58
N ILE A 245 8.15 0.04 -16.06
CA ILE A 245 9.33 -0.77 -16.43
C ILE A 245 9.20 -2.25 -16.03
N MET A 246 8.31 -2.56 -15.08
CA MET A 246 8.13 -3.92 -14.56
C MET A 246 7.28 -4.81 -15.49
N ASN A 247 6.66 -4.22 -16.51
CA ASN A 247 5.99 -4.97 -17.58
C ASN A 247 6.97 -5.46 -18.68
N ASP A 248 8.19 -4.93 -18.72
CA ASP A 248 9.20 -5.30 -19.71
C ASP A 248 10.04 -6.50 -19.23
N PRO A 249 10.50 -7.40 -20.13
CA PRO A 249 11.55 -8.35 -19.78
C PRO A 249 12.85 -7.61 -19.37
N PRO A 250 13.61 -8.14 -18.39
CA PRO A 250 13.38 -9.39 -17.66
C PRO A 250 12.55 -9.22 -16.37
N TRP A 251 12.04 -8.02 -16.06
CA TRP A 251 11.25 -7.76 -14.84
C TRP A 251 9.97 -8.58 -14.77
N ARG A 252 9.20 -8.56 -15.87
CA ARG A 252 7.96 -9.32 -15.98
C ARG A 252 8.17 -10.80 -15.71
N ASP A 253 9.27 -11.35 -16.21
CA ASP A 253 9.58 -12.77 -16.09
C ASP A 253 9.94 -13.12 -14.63
N ALA A 254 10.69 -12.25 -13.94
CA ALA A 254 10.97 -12.41 -12.51
C ALA A 254 9.68 -12.42 -11.66
N ILE A 255 8.76 -11.48 -11.92
CA ILE A 255 7.47 -11.41 -11.21
C ILE A 255 6.63 -12.64 -11.51
N SER A 256 6.54 -13.03 -12.78
CA SER A 256 5.78 -14.18 -13.24
C SER A 256 6.27 -15.48 -12.61
N ASN A 257 7.59 -15.66 -12.50
CA ASN A 257 8.19 -16.83 -11.87
C ASN A 257 7.98 -16.84 -10.36
N ALA A 258 8.03 -15.69 -9.69
CA ALA A 258 7.83 -15.62 -8.25
C ALA A 258 6.39 -15.94 -7.81
N ILE A 259 5.41 -15.58 -8.64
CA ILE A 259 3.99 -15.85 -8.39
C ILE A 259 3.63 -17.28 -8.80
N TYR A 260 4.46 -17.95 -9.62
CA TYR A 260 4.24 -19.33 -10.04
C TYR A 260 4.09 -20.30 -8.85
N ASP A 261 4.73 -20.00 -7.72
CA ASP A 261 4.67 -20.83 -6.51
C ASP A 261 3.51 -20.48 -5.56
N TYR A 262 2.57 -19.61 -5.97
CA TYR A 262 1.44 -19.20 -5.12
C TYR A 262 0.30 -20.24 -5.06
N PRO A 263 -0.09 -20.88 -6.18
CA PRO A 263 -1.06 -21.96 -6.13
C PRO A 263 -0.45 -23.24 -5.56
N GLU A 264 -1.17 -23.89 -4.65
CA GLU A 264 -0.81 -25.22 -4.17
C GLU A 264 -1.06 -26.29 -5.25
N LEU A 265 -2.17 -26.13 -5.99
CA LEU A 265 -2.49 -27.00 -7.12
C LEU A 265 -1.61 -26.70 -8.33
N GLU A 266 -0.85 -27.70 -8.77
CA GLU A 266 0.02 -27.62 -9.95
C GLU A 266 -0.76 -27.21 -11.21
N GLN A 267 -2.00 -27.69 -11.34
CA GLN A 267 -2.87 -27.39 -12.49
C GLN A 267 -3.26 -25.90 -12.58
N MET A 268 -3.12 -25.14 -11.50
CA MET A 268 -3.41 -23.70 -11.46
C MET A 268 -2.22 -22.81 -11.81
N LYS A 269 -0.99 -23.35 -11.78
CA LYS A 269 0.22 -22.54 -12.00
C LYS A 269 0.32 -21.98 -13.41
N ALA A 270 0.09 -22.83 -14.43
CA ALA A 270 0.13 -22.38 -15.82
C ALA A 270 -1.00 -21.38 -16.19
N PRO A 271 -2.27 -21.62 -15.80
CA PRO A 271 -3.35 -20.63 -15.95
C PRO A 271 -3.04 -19.30 -15.27
N LEU A 272 -2.56 -19.31 -14.02
CA LEU A 272 -2.19 -18.09 -13.30
C LEU A 272 -1.06 -17.33 -14.00
N LYS A 273 -0.01 -18.05 -14.45
CA LYS A 273 1.10 -17.46 -15.19
C LYS A 273 0.62 -16.76 -16.46
N SER A 274 -0.26 -17.42 -17.22
CA SER A 274 -0.86 -16.87 -18.44
C SER A 274 -1.72 -15.64 -18.14
N ALA A 275 -2.57 -15.71 -17.11
CA ALA A 275 -3.42 -14.60 -16.70
C ALA A 275 -2.61 -13.36 -16.27
N LEU A 276 -1.53 -13.55 -15.53
CA LEU A 276 -0.62 -12.47 -15.12
C LEU A 276 0.08 -11.83 -16.31
N PHE A 277 0.57 -12.63 -17.26
CA PHE A 277 1.20 -12.11 -18.47
C PHE A 277 0.22 -11.22 -19.25
N GLN A 278 -1.01 -11.69 -19.45
CA GLN A 278 -2.03 -10.92 -20.15
C GLN A 278 -2.44 -9.68 -19.34
N LEU A 279 -2.54 -9.76 -18.01
CA LEU A 279 -2.79 -8.60 -17.16
C LEU A 279 -1.72 -7.51 -17.36
N THR A 280 -0.44 -7.89 -17.44
CA THR A 280 0.64 -6.90 -17.64
C THR A 280 0.45 -6.13 -18.94
N GLY A 281 -0.02 -6.81 -20.00
CA GLY A 281 -0.38 -6.19 -21.28
C GLY A 281 -1.54 -5.21 -21.14
N ILE A 282 -2.60 -5.57 -20.41
CA ILE A 282 -3.73 -4.68 -20.12
C ILE A 282 -3.26 -3.46 -19.32
N CYS A 283 -2.47 -3.67 -18.26
CA CYS A 283 -1.95 -2.58 -17.44
C CYS A 283 -1.08 -1.60 -18.24
N ALA A 284 -0.38 -2.07 -19.27
CA ALA A 284 0.41 -1.21 -20.16
C ALA A 284 -0.48 -0.31 -21.05
N LYS A 285 -1.68 -0.78 -21.42
CA LYS A 285 -2.66 -0.03 -22.23
C LYS A 285 -3.52 0.95 -21.41
N MET A 286 -3.69 0.70 -20.11
CA MET A 286 -4.56 1.50 -19.23
C MET A 286 -4.30 3.02 -19.24
N PRO A 287 -3.05 3.53 -19.23
CA PRO A 287 -2.78 4.96 -19.35
C PRO A 287 -3.37 5.59 -20.62
N ASP A 288 -3.27 4.89 -21.74
CA ASP A 288 -3.79 5.36 -23.03
C ASP A 288 -5.32 5.36 -23.03
N LEU A 289 -5.95 4.29 -22.51
CA LEU A 289 -7.40 4.23 -22.38
C LEU A 289 -7.96 5.35 -21.49
N ILE A 290 -7.28 5.63 -20.37
CA ILE A 290 -7.65 6.75 -19.49
C ILE A 290 -7.49 8.09 -20.22
N ARG A 291 -6.40 8.27 -20.98
CA ARG A 291 -6.17 9.48 -21.78
C ARG A 291 -7.24 9.66 -22.87
N TYR A 292 -7.60 8.62 -23.60
CA TYR A 292 -8.70 8.66 -24.56
C TYR A 292 -10.02 9.00 -23.88
N ARG A 293 -10.26 8.46 -22.67
CA ARG A 293 -11.46 8.81 -21.92
C ARG A 293 -11.46 10.27 -21.45
N ARG A 294 -10.30 10.83 -21.06
CA ARG A 294 -10.14 12.23 -20.66
C ARG A 294 -10.37 13.20 -21.82
N SER A 295 -9.97 12.84 -23.04
CA SER A 295 -10.13 13.71 -24.22
C SER A 295 -11.59 14.10 -24.50
N LEU A 296 -12.57 13.29 -24.05
CA LEU A 296 -14.00 13.59 -24.15
C LEU A 296 -14.42 14.87 -23.41
N TRP A 297 -13.71 15.27 -22.34
CA TRP A 297 -14.02 16.47 -21.56
C TRP A 297 -12.85 17.44 -21.41
N ASN A 298 -11.64 17.03 -21.80
CA ASN A 298 -10.47 17.90 -21.92
C ASN A 298 -9.82 17.77 -23.31
N PRO A 299 -10.35 18.45 -24.35
CA PRO A 299 -9.84 18.34 -25.72
C PRO A 299 -8.37 18.76 -25.87
N SER A 300 -7.83 19.55 -24.93
CA SER A 300 -6.43 20.01 -24.97
C SER A 300 -5.41 18.88 -24.78
N GLU A 301 -5.80 17.75 -24.16
CA GLU A 301 -4.98 16.54 -24.05
C GLU A 301 -4.84 15.76 -25.38
N SER A 302 -5.62 16.11 -26.42
CA SER A 302 -5.59 15.45 -27.74
C SER A 302 -4.48 15.95 -28.68
N THR A 303 -3.52 16.73 -28.18
CA THR A 303 -2.66 17.62 -28.98
C THR A 303 -1.51 16.96 -29.75
N THR A 304 -1.31 15.64 -29.63
CA THR A 304 -0.33 14.88 -30.42
C THR A 304 -1.02 13.76 -31.17
N VAL A 305 -1.12 13.89 -32.51
CA VAL A 305 -1.59 12.88 -33.49
C VAL A 305 -2.43 11.77 -32.82
N SER A 306 -3.66 12.11 -32.43
CA SER A 306 -4.54 11.13 -31.81
C SER A 306 -4.96 10.10 -32.87
N PRO A 307 -4.98 8.79 -32.55
CA PRO A 307 -5.60 7.79 -33.42
C PRO A 307 -7.03 8.19 -33.78
N GLY A 308 -7.53 7.68 -34.91
CA GLY A 308 -8.89 7.94 -35.33
C GLY A 308 -9.92 7.40 -34.33
N LEU A 309 -11.17 7.88 -34.41
CA LEU A 309 -12.28 7.37 -33.59
C LEU A 309 -12.40 5.84 -33.69
N GLU A 310 -12.24 5.28 -34.89
CA GLU A 310 -12.31 3.84 -35.14
C GLU A 310 -11.18 3.09 -34.42
N ASP A 311 -9.94 3.60 -34.50
CA ASP A 311 -8.78 2.99 -33.84
C ASP A 311 -8.95 2.95 -32.31
N ILE A 312 -9.39 4.06 -31.71
CA ILE A 312 -9.63 4.14 -30.26
C ILE A 312 -10.76 3.19 -29.85
N THR A 313 -11.82 3.14 -30.66
CA THR A 313 -12.97 2.24 -30.41
C THR A 313 -12.53 0.78 -30.47
N GLU A 314 -11.70 0.41 -31.44
CA GLU A 314 -11.12 -0.93 -31.54
C GLU A 314 -10.17 -1.22 -30.36
N GLU A 315 -9.38 -0.26 -29.90
CA GLU A 315 -8.51 -0.44 -28.74
C GLU A 315 -9.31 -0.78 -27.46
N PHE A 316 -10.40 -0.04 -27.21
CA PHE A 316 -11.30 -0.35 -26.10
C PHE A 316 -11.91 -1.74 -26.23
N ARG A 317 -12.41 -2.09 -27.42
CA ARG A 317 -13.05 -3.39 -27.69
C ARG A 317 -12.08 -4.54 -27.48
N ARG A 318 -10.87 -4.44 -28.05
CA ARG A 318 -9.81 -5.44 -27.93
C ARG A 318 -9.37 -5.61 -26.48
N THR A 319 -9.12 -4.51 -25.77
CA THR A 319 -8.69 -4.58 -24.37
C THR A 319 -9.77 -5.17 -23.47
N ASP A 320 -11.05 -4.80 -23.67
CA ASP A 320 -12.18 -5.40 -22.95
C ASP A 320 -12.31 -6.91 -23.23
N HIS A 321 -12.18 -7.33 -24.49
CA HIS A 321 -12.21 -8.74 -24.86
C HIS A 321 -11.07 -9.54 -24.22
N GLU A 322 -9.84 -9.01 -24.23
CA GLU A 322 -8.69 -9.60 -23.54
C GLU A 322 -8.97 -9.73 -22.03
N ALA A 323 -9.43 -8.66 -21.37
CA ALA A 323 -9.77 -8.68 -19.94
C ALA A 323 -10.90 -9.68 -19.64
N GLY A 324 -11.89 -9.78 -20.51
CA GLY A 324 -13.01 -10.71 -20.40
C GLY A 324 -12.58 -12.17 -20.49
N THR A 325 -11.65 -12.48 -21.39
CA THR A 325 -11.09 -13.81 -21.55
C THR A 325 -10.29 -14.22 -20.32
N ILE A 326 -9.48 -13.32 -19.76
CA ILE A 326 -8.70 -13.58 -18.54
C ILE A 326 -9.62 -13.82 -17.34
N THR A 327 -10.54 -12.90 -17.08
CA THR A 327 -11.41 -12.96 -15.89
C THR A 327 -12.30 -14.20 -15.92
N SER A 328 -12.97 -14.47 -17.04
CA SER A 328 -13.87 -15.61 -17.17
C SER A 328 -13.10 -16.92 -17.22
N GLY A 329 -12.00 -16.98 -17.99
CA GLY A 329 -11.19 -18.19 -18.13
C GLY A 329 -10.55 -18.61 -16.80
N PHE A 330 -10.01 -17.66 -16.03
CA PHE A 330 -9.38 -17.96 -14.75
C PHE A 330 -10.41 -18.38 -13.69
N LEU A 331 -11.55 -17.67 -13.58
CA LEU A 331 -12.61 -18.02 -12.65
C LEU A 331 -13.25 -19.38 -12.98
N ASN A 332 -13.57 -19.64 -14.26
CA ASN A 332 -14.10 -20.93 -14.70
C ASN A 332 -13.13 -22.06 -14.39
N LYS A 333 -11.82 -21.84 -14.59
CA LYS A 333 -10.82 -22.84 -14.25
C LYS A 333 -10.79 -23.16 -12.75
N MET A 334 -11.00 -22.16 -11.91
CA MET A 334 -11.10 -22.37 -10.47
C MET A 334 -12.36 -23.16 -10.10
N PHE A 335 -13.51 -22.89 -10.73
CA PHE A 335 -14.72 -23.70 -10.55
C PHE A 335 -14.52 -25.16 -10.99
N GLU A 336 -13.92 -25.37 -12.17
CA GLU A 336 -13.63 -26.72 -12.70
C GLU A 336 -12.75 -27.55 -11.75
N LEU A 337 -11.80 -26.91 -11.07
CA LEU A 337 -10.88 -27.57 -10.15
C LEU A 337 -11.41 -27.63 -8.71
N GLY A 338 -12.59 -27.05 -8.43
CA GLY A 338 -13.14 -26.96 -7.07
C GLY A 338 -12.43 -25.96 -6.16
N GLU A 339 -11.55 -25.10 -6.70
CA GLU A 339 -10.84 -24.04 -5.97
C GLU A 339 -11.72 -22.82 -5.71
N ALA A 340 -12.82 -22.70 -6.46
CA ALA A 340 -13.88 -21.74 -6.21
C ALA A 340 -15.23 -22.46 -6.20
N THR A 341 -16.15 -22.00 -5.38
CA THR A 341 -17.57 -22.40 -5.41
C THR A 341 -18.46 -21.19 -5.19
N GLU A 342 -19.66 -21.22 -5.76
CA GLU A 342 -20.70 -20.22 -5.48
C GLU A 342 -21.63 -20.75 -4.41
N GLU A 343 -21.79 -19.99 -3.33
CA GLU A 343 -22.60 -20.34 -2.17
C GLU A 343 -23.78 -19.37 -2.07
N ARG A 344 -24.93 -19.88 -1.58
CA ARG A 344 -26.06 -19.01 -1.24
C ARG A 344 -25.74 -18.21 0.01
N ASP A 345 -25.82 -16.89 -0.08
CA ASP A 345 -25.58 -15.97 1.03
C ASP A 345 -26.68 -14.89 1.05
N PRO A 346 -27.76 -15.08 1.84
CA PRO A 346 -28.85 -14.12 1.94
C PRO A 346 -28.43 -12.75 2.49
N THR A 347 -27.27 -12.67 3.14
CA THR A 347 -26.75 -11.42 3.71
C THR A 347 -25.92 -10.63 2.70
N SER A 348 -25.49 -11.24 1.60
CA SER A 348 -24.75 -10.58 0.56
C SER A 348 -25.64 -9.62 -0.25
N ILE A 349 -25.01 -8.74 -1.03
CA ILE A 349 -25.68 -7.77 -1.91
C ILE A 349 -26.48 -8.49 -3.02
N THR A 350 -26.02 -9.67 -3.44
CA THR A 350 -26.52 -10.40 -4.60
C THR A 350 -27.35 -11.63 -4.21
N GLY A 351 -27.34 -12.03 -2.94
CA GLY A 351 -27.91 -13.29 -2.47
C GLY A 351 -26.97 -14.50 -2.64
N THR A 352 -25.81 -14.31 -3.27
CA THR A 352 -24.76 -15.33 -3.41
C THR A 352 -23.38 -14.77 -3.04
N SER A 353 -22.41 -15.65 -2.83
CA SER A 353 -21.03 -15.29 -2.54
C SER A 353 -20.07 -16.34 -3.08
N TYR A 354 -18.81 -15.97 -3.30
CA TYR A 354 -17.77 -16.94 -3.65
C TYR A 354 -17.08 -17.46 -2.40
N HIS A 355 -16.83 -18.77 -2.39
CA HIS A 355 -15.84 -19.39 -1.53
C HIS A 355 -14.63 -19.77 -2.37
N ILE A 356 -13.44 -19.32 -1.99
CA ILE A 356 -12.20 -19.54 -2.74
C ILE A 356 -11.11 -20.08 -1.80
N SER A 357 -10.53 -21.22 -2.13
CA SER A 357 -9.53 -21.90 -1.29
C SER A 357 -8.27 -21.05 -1.09
N ASN A 358 -7.84 -20.34 -2.14
CA ASN A 358 -6.59 -19.58 -2.14
C ASN A 358 -6.84 -18.05 -2.14
N LEU A 359 -6.46 -17.38 -1.05
CA LEU A 359 -6.61 -15.93 -0.89
C LEU A 359 -5.87 -15.12 -1.97
N HIS A 360 -4.69 -15.57 -2.42
CA HIS A 360 -3.95 -14.87 -3.46
C HIS A 360 -4.63 -14.98 -4.83
N ALA A 361 -5.22 -16.13 -5.13
CA ALA A 361 -6.00 -16.30 -6.35
C ALA A 361 -7.24 -15.40 -6.34
N ALA A 362 -7.95 -15.32 -5.20
CA ALA A 362 -9.07 -14.39 -5.01
C ALA A 362 -8.65 -12.92 -5.19
N GLN A 363 -7.50 -12.53 -4.62
CA GLN A 363 -6.91 -11.19 -4.77
C GLN A 363 -6.58 -10.85 -6.23
N GLY A 364 -5.97 -11.79 -6.95
CA GLY A 364 -5.70 -11.64 -8.38
C GLY A 364 -6.98 -11.47 -9.18
N LEU A 365 -7.98 -12.33 -8.93
CA LEU A 365 -9.28 -12.26 -9.59
C LEU A 365 -9.98 -10.93 -9.38
N ILE A 366 -10.15 -10.48 -8.14
CA ILE A 366 -10.86 -9.22 -7.85
C ILE A 366 -10.13 -8.01 -8.47
N ALA A 367 -8.80 -8.05 -8.54
CA ALA A 367 -8.03 -7.04 -9.26
C ALA A 367 -8.30 -7.09 -10.78
N PHE A 368 -8.30 -8.28 -11.40
CA PHE A 368 -8.62 -8.46 -12.82
C PHE A 368 -10.04 -7.97 -13.15
N PHE A 369 -11.01 -8.34 -12.31
CA PHE A 369 -12.38 -7.86 -12.42
C PHE A 369 -12.46 -6.33 -12.29
N GLY A 370 -11.75 -5.75 -11.33
CA GLY A 370 -11.65 -4.29 -11.17
C GLY A 370 -11.12 -3.59 -12.43
N PHE A 371 -10.05 -4.11 -13.06
CA PHE A 371 -9.56 -3.57 -14.33
C PHE A 371 -10.60 -3.65 -15.43
N ARG A 372 -11.26 -4.80 -15.58
CA ARG A 372 -12.29 -4.98 -16.60
C ARG A 372 -13.49 -4.05 -16.39
N VAL A 373 -13.96 -3.86 -15.14
CA VAL A 373 -15.01 -2.88 -14.82
C VAL A 373 -14.57 -1.47 -15.26
N GLY A 374 -13.33 -1.08 -14.96
CA GLY A 374 -12.77 0.20 -15.38
C GLY A 374 -12.77 0.37 -16.90
N ILE A 375 -12.25 -0.62 -17.64
CA ILE A 375 -12.19 -0.62 -19.11
C ILE A 375 -13.59 -0.54 -19.72
N LEU A 376 -14.50 -1.40 -19.27
CA LEU A 376 -15.86 -1.48 -19.79
C LEU A 376 -16.66 -0.20 -19.47
N ARG A 377 -16.40 0.43 -18.32
CA ARG A 377 -16.97 1.75 -17.98
C ARG A 377 -16.44 2.85 -18.92
N MET A 378 -15.14 2.90 -19.17
CA MET A 378 -14.56 3.87 -20.11
C MET A 378 -15.10 3.67 -21.53
N ARG A 379 -15.23 2.41 -21.97
CA ARG A 379 -15.83 2.05 -23.26
C ARG A 379 -17.30 2.46 -23.35
N TYR A 380 -18.11 2.19 -22.32
CA TYR A 380 -19.50 2.63 -22.26
C TYR A 380 -19.62 4.15 -22.42
N ASP A 381 -18.84 4.91 -21.66
CA ASP A 381 -18.85 6.36 -21.74
C ASP A 381 -18.41 6.86 -23.13
N TRP A 382 -17.41 6.23 -23.75
CA TRP A 382 -16.95 6.50 -25.11
C TRP A 382 -18.07 6.27 -26.14
N SER A 383 -18.73 5.10 -26.07
CA SER A 383 -19.87 4.77 -26.91
C SER A 383 -21.03 5.75 -26.74
N CYS A 384 -21.31 6.21 -25.52
CA CYS A 384 -22.31 7.24 -25.26
C CYS A 384 -21.94 8.58 -25.91
N ALA A 385 -20.70 9.04 -25.74
CA ALA A 385 -20.25 10.33 -26.26
C ALA A 385 -20.25 10.39 -27.79
N HIS A 386 -19.95 9.27 -28.45
CA HIS A 386 -19.89 9.17 -29.91
C HIS A 386 -21.14 8.56 -30.56
N GLY A 387 -22.19 8.26 -29.78
CA GLY A 387 -23.43 7.71 -30.32
C GLY A 387 -23.31 6.31 -30.92
N LEU A 388 -22.36 5.49 -30.45
CA LEU A 388 -22.16 4.13 -30.95
C LEU A 388 -23.32 3.20 -30.55
N PRO A 389 -23.65 2.19 -31.38
CA PRO A 389 -24.84 1.36 -31.19
C PRO A 389 -24.74 0.39 -29.99
N ASP A 390 -23.52 0.07 -29.52
CA ASP A 390 -23.27 -0.95 -28.51
C ASP A 390 -23.50 -0.51 -27.06
N LYS A 391 -23.81 0.78 -26.81
CA LYS A 391 -23.95 1.35 -25.46
C LYS A 391 -24.92 0.61 -24.53
N THR A 392 -26.03 0.09 -25.06
CA THR A 392 -27.04 -0.63 -24.25
C THR A 392 -26.53 -2.00 -23.80
N ASP A 393 -25.87 -2.73 -24.70
CA ASP A 393 -25.25 -4.01 -24.38
C ASP A 393 -24.10 -3.81 -23.39
N LEU A 394 -23.27 -2.79 -23.58
CA LEU A 394 -22.19 -2.44 -22.64
C LEU A 394 -22.70 -2.16 -21.23
N LEU A 395 -23.81 -1.43 -21.08
CA LEU A 395 -24.39 -1.17 -19.77
C LEU A 395 -24.90 -2.45 -19.09
N ARG A 396 -25.52 -3.35 -19.86
CA ARG A 396 -25.98 -4.65 -19.36
C ARG A 396 -24.79 -5.48 -18.88
N ASP A 397 -23.75 -5.60 -19.69
CA ASP A 397 -22.56 -6.40 -19.39
C ASP A 397 -21.80 -5.83 -18.19
N LEU A 398 -21.72 -4.50 -18.09
CA LEU A 398 -21.12 -3.80 -16.97
C LEU A 398 -21.86 -4.04 -15.65
N ARG A 399 -23.21 -4.07 -15.67
CA ARG A 399 -24.01 -4.43 -14.49
C ARG A 399 -23.81 -5.89 -14.08
N ALA A 400 -23.79 -6.81 -15.04
CA ALA A 400 -23.53 -8.23 -14.77
C ALA A 400 -22.13 -8.42 -14.15
N LEU A 401 -21.13 -7.68 -14.63
CA LEU A 401 -19.79 -7.71 -14.07
C LEU A 401 -19.72 -7.16 -12.64
N CYS A 402 -20.50 -6.13 -12.31
CA CYS A 402 -20.60 -5.62 -10.94
C CYS A 402 -21.15 -6.67 -9.98
N VAL A 403 -22.16 -7.43 -10.39
CA VAL A 403 -22.71 -8.54 -9.60
C VAL A 403 -21.62 -9.57 -9.29
N GLN A 404 -20.80 -9.94 -10.28
CA GLN A 404 -19.68 -10.87 -10.05
C GLN A 404 -18.65 -10.30 -9.06
N VAL A 405 -18.33 -9.00 -9.16
CA VAL A 405 -17.43 -8.32 -8.20
C VAL A 405 -18.02 -8.36 -6.79
N TRP A 406 -19.32 -8.14 -6.64
CA TRP A 406 -19.98 -8.12 -5.33
C TRP A 406 -20.01 -9.50 -4.66
N ASN A 407 -19.99 -10.59 -5.42
CA ASN A 407 -19.90 -11.96 -4.89
C ASN A 407 -18.57 -12.22 -4.14
N PHE A 408 -17.51 -11.44 -4.41
CA PHE A 408 -16.25 -11.53 -3.64
C PHE A 408 -16.30 -10.79 -2.30
N ILE A 409 -17.26 -9.89 -2.09
CA ILE A 409 -17.27 -9.02 -0.91
C ILE A 409 -17.38 -9.84 0.39
N PRO A 410 -18.34 -10.79 0.53
CA PRO A 410 -18.44 -11.58 1.74
C PRO A 410 -17.17 -12.40 2.01
N TYR A 411 -16.52 -12.92 0.96
CA TYR A 411 -15.25 -13.65 1.07
C TYR A 411 -14.18 -12.79 1.73
N PHE A 412 -13.95 -11.58 1.23
CA PHE A 412 -12.91 -10.70 1.76
C PHE A 412 -13.25 -10.17 3.15
N CYS A 413 -14.53 -9.92 3.46
CA CYS A 413 -14.96 -9.44 4.77
C CYS A 413 -14.77 -10.48 5.89
N ARG A 414 -14.53 -11.77 5.57
CA ARG A 414 -14.15 -12.80 6.55
C ARG A 414 -12.71 -12.66 7.05
N TYR A 415 -11.87 -11.88 6.37
CA TYR A 415 -10.47 -11.63 6.74
C TYR A 415 -10.32 -10.34 7.55
N GLU A 416 -9.12 -10.10 8.09
CA GLU A 416 -8.82 -8.81 8.74
C GLU A 416 -9.07 -7.64 7.79
N ALA A 417 -9.58 -6.52 8.32
CA ALA A 417 -9.96 -5.34 7.55
C ALA A 417 -8.88 -4.87 6.57
N PHE A 418 -7.58 -5.00 6.91
CA PHE A 418 -6.51 -4.66 5.98
C PHE A 418 -6.52 -5.48 4.70
N VAL A 419 -6.74 -6.80 4.80
CA VAL A 419 -6.80 -7.69 3.63
C VAL A 419 -8.00 -7.31 2.79
N ALA A 420 -9.16 -7.10 3.43
CA ALA A 420 -10.37 -6.71 2.73
C ALA A 420 -10.20 -5.37 2.00
N VAL A 421 -9.65 -4.36 2.67
CA VAL A 421 -9.41 -3.03 2.10
C VAL A 421 -8.40 -3.08 0.96
N THR A 422 -7.20 -3.64 1.16
CA THR A 422 -6.17 -3.63 0.12
C THR A 422 -6.54 -4.48 -1.10
N SER A 423 -7.32 -5.55 -0.90
CA SER A 423 -7.68 -6.49 -1.97
C SER A 423 -8.92 -6.07 -2.74
N SER A 424 -9.96 -5.58 -2.07
CA SER A 424 -11.29 -5.43 -2.69
C SER A 424 -11.68 -3.97 -2.97
N GLN A 425 -11.14 -3.00 -2.22
CA GLN A 425 -11.64 -1.62 -2.23
C GLN A 425 -11.66 -1.01 -3.64
N ARG A 426 -10.61 -1.19 -4.45
CA ARG A 426 -10.55 -0.61 -5.80
C ARG A 426 -11.55 -1.23 -6.77
N GLY A 427 -11.70 -2.56 -6.73
CA GLY A 427 -12.68 -3.26 -7.57
C GLY A 427 -14.10 -2.83 -7.22
N ILE A 428 -14.41 -2.74 -5.93
CA ILE A 428 -15.73 -2.33 -5.45
C ILE A 428 -16.00 -0.85 -5.79
N ILE A 429 -15.01 0.06 -5.68
CA ILE A 429 -15.22 1.51 -5.88
C ILE A 429 -15.77 1.77 -7.28
N LEU A 430 -15.24 1.07 -8.28
CA LEU A 430 -15.63 1.19 -9.68
C LEU A 430 -17.07 0.74 -9.96
N THR A 431 -17.66 -0.08 -9.08
CA THR A 431 -19.02 -0.60 -9.23
C THR A 431 -20.09 0.29 -8.60
N TYR A 432 -19.71 1.23 -7.71
CA TYR A 432 -20.64 1.96 -6.85
C TYR A 432 -21.70 2.75 -7.63
N GLU A 433 -21.31 3.47 -8.68
CA GLU A 433 -22.24 4.28 -9.49
C GLU A 433 -23.25 3.43 -10.29
N LEU A 434 -23.03 2.12 -10.41
CA LEU A 434 -23.87 1.20 -11.19
C LEU A 434 -24.85 0.42 -10.30
N ALA A 435 -24.69 0.52 -8.98
CA ALA A 435 -25.59 -0.06 -8.00
C ALA A 435 -26.93 0.69 -7.95
N THR A 436 -28.00 -0.07 -7.66
CA THR A 436 -29.31 0.49 -7.27
C THR A 436 -29.19 1.23 -5.93
N THR A 437 -30.20 2.02 -5.56
CA THR A 437 -30.21 2.75 -4.29
C THR A 437 -29.98 1.83 -3.08
N GLU A 438 -30.67 0.70 -3.02
CA GLU A 438 -30.53 -0.28 -1.92
C GLU A 438 -29.13 -0.92 -1.89
N GLN A 439 -28.58 -1.24 -3.06
CA GLN A 439 -27.23 -1.79 -3.17
C GLN A 439 -26.16 -0.77 -2.79
N LYS A 440 -26.36 0.51 -3.12
CA LYS A 440 -25.45 1.60 -2.71
C LYS A 440 -25.38 1.74 -1.21
N GLU A 441 -26.52 1.72 -0.52
CA GLU A 441 -26.55 1.79 0.94
C GLU A 441 -25.76 0.64 1.57
N ARG A 442 -25.95 -0.59 1.07
CA ARG A 442 -25.18 -1.75 1.53
C ARG A 442 -23.69 -1.63 1.23
N LEU A 443 -23.32 -1.18 0.04
CA LEU A 443 -21.91 -0.97 -0.31
C LEU A 443 -21.29 0.09 0.61
N LEU A 444 -22.01 1.17 0.90
CA LEU A 444 -21.55 2.25 1.77
C LEU A 444 -21.36 1.80 3.22
N ASP A 445 -22.26 0.96 3.74
CA ASP A 445 -22.09 0.33 5.05
C ASP A 445 -20.82 -0.52 5.10
N ILE A 446 -20.56 -1.31 4.04
CA ILE A 446 -19.36 -2.12 3.93
C ILE A 446 -18.11 -1.24 3.90
N TYR A 447 -18.10 -0.13 3.15
CA TYR A 447 -16.96 0.79 3.15
C TYR A 447 -16.68 1.41 4.51
N ILE A 448 -17.72 1.84 5.22
CA ILE A 448 -17.60 2.45 6.54
C ILE A 448 -17.09 1.42 7.56
N ASP A 449 -17.59 0.18 7.49
CA ASP A 449 -17.13 -0.91 8.35
C ASP A 449 -15.66 -1.28 8.08
N LEU A 450 -15.28 -1.37 6.80
CA LEU A 450 -13.90 -1.64 6.40
C LEU A 450 -12.92 -0.52 6.79
N ASP A 451 -13.37 0.74 6.81
CA ASP A 451 -12.57 1.88 7.29
C ASP A 451 -12.67 2.11 8.80
N SER A 452 -13.53 1.36 9.51
CA SER A 452 -13.82 1.58 10.94
C SER A 452 -12.55 1.62 11.80
N TYR A 453 -11.52 0.84 11.43
CA TYR A 453 -10.20 0.90 12.04
C TYR A 453 -9.35 2.07 11.55
N ARG A 454 -9.27 2.30 10.22
CA ARG A 454 -8.34 3.25 9.58
C ARG A 454 -8.72 4.70 9.81
N LYS A 455 -10.01 4.99 10.02
CA LYS A 455 -10.56 6.34 10.24
C LYS A 455 -10.05 7.34 9.19
N ARG A 456 -9.94 6.90 7.93
CA ARG A 456 -9.55 7.77 6.81
C ARG A 456 -10.75 8.44 6.19
N LEU A 457 -11.90 7.77 6.19
CA LEU A 457 -13.13 8.29 5.64
C LEU A 457 -13.73 9.35 6.59
N PRO A 458 -14.44 10.35 6.06
CA PRO A 458 -15.14 11.33 6.88
C PRO A 458 -16.20 10.64 7.74
N GLU A 459 -16.56 11.25 8.87
CA GLU A 459 -17.69 10.77 9.69
C GLU A 459 -19.04 10.96 8.97
N ASP A 460 -19.13 11.96 8.10
CA ASP A 460 -20.33 12.22 7.29
C ASP A 460 -20.43 11.22 6.13
N ARG A 461 -21.48 10.41 6.17
CA ARG A 461 -21.83 9.40 5.16
C ARG A 461 -21.92 9.97 3.73
N ALA A 462 -22.44 11.18 3.55
CA ALA A 462 -22.52 11.81 2.23
C ALA A 462 -21.13 12.17 1.69
N LEU A 463 -20.22 12.60 2.56
CA LEU A 463 -18.83 12.86 2.16
C LEU A 463 -18.09 11.55 1.81
N VAL A 464 -18.39 10.44 2.50
CA VAL A 464 -17.87 9.11 2.12
C VAL A 464 -18.31 8.74 0.71
N GLU A 465 -19.60 8.88 0.40
CA GLU A 465 -20.12 8.61 -0.94
C GLU A 465 -19.43 9.49 -2.00
N MET A 466 -19.29 10.79 -1.73
CA MET A 466 -18.59 11.71 -2.63
C MET A 466 -17.15 11.27 -2.90
N GLU A 467 -16.44 10.76 -1.89
CA GLU A 467 -15.08 10.24 -2.05
C GLU A 467 -15.02 8.97 -2.89
N ILE A 468 -15.93 8.02 -2.66
CA ILE A 468 -16.03 6.79 -3.47
C ILE A 468 -16.26 7.16 -4.94
N VAL A 469 -17.22 8.04 -5.21
CA VAL A 469 -17.52 8.50 -6.58
C VAL A 469 -16.34 9.26 -7.19
N SER A 470 -15.67 10.11 -6.42
CA SER A 470 -14.49 10.85 -6.84
C SER A 470 -13.35 9.90 -7.26
N LEU A 471 -13.06 8.89 -6.43
CA LEU A 471 -12.04 7.87 -6.73
C LEU A 471 -12.42 7.03 -7.97
N ALA A 472 -13.69 6.63 -8.10
CA ALA A 472 -14.17 5.90 -9.27
C ALA A 472 -13.99 6.71 -10.56
N ARG A 473 -14.27 8.02 -10.51
CA ARG A 473 -14.07 8.95 -11.63
C ARG A 473 -12.60 9.16 -11.95
N LEU A 474 -11.74 9.28 -10.95
CA LEU A 474 -10.29 9.39 -11.14
C LEU A 474 -9.72 8.17 -11.87
N LEU A 475 -10.07 6.96 -11.40
CA LEU A 475 -9.60 5.68 -11.95
C LEU A 475 -10.10 5.39 -13.37
N THR A 476 -11.14 6.09 -13.81
CA THR A 476 -11.74 5.95 -15.15
C THR A 476 -11.53 7.18 -16.02
N GLY A 477 -10.62 8.09 -15.67
CA GLY A 477 -10.32 9.27 -16.49
C GLY A 477 -11.47 10.26 -16.63
N ARG A 478 -12.48 10.22 -15.75
CA ARG A 478 -13.60 11.18 -15.70
C ARG A 478 -13.30 12.40 -14.84
N MET A 479 -12.14 12.41 -14.19
CA MET A 479 -11.65 13.51 -13.35
C MET A 479 -10.12 13.57 -13.49
N PRO A 480 -9.49 14.76 -13.46
CA PRO A 480 -8.03 14.85 -13.49
C PRO A 480 -7.42 14.37 -12.18
N LEU A 481 -6.15 13.95 -12.24
CA LEU A 481 -5.34 13.79 -11.05
C LEU A 481 -4.99 15.19 -10.51
N GLN A 482 -5.39 15.48 -9.27
CA GLN A 482 -5.14 16.77 -8.61
C GLN A 482 -3.72 16.88 -8.08
#